data_AF-A0A9D8X4D2-F1
#
_entry.id   AF-A0A9D8X4D2-F1
#
_cell.length_a   1.000
_cell.length_b   1.000
_cell.length_c   1.000
_cell.angle_alpha   90.00
_cell.angle_beta   90.00
_cell.angle_gamma   90.00
#
_symmetry.space_group_name_H-M   'P 1'
#
loop_
_entity.id
_entity.type
_entity.pdbx_description
1 polymer ?
#
loop_
_entity_poly.entity_id
_entity_poly.type
_entity_poly.pdbx_seq_one_letter_code
_entity_poly.pdbx_strand_id
1 'polypeptide(L)'
;MKTKKTEKKTSFFGYVISKLKTYLFTGILVTAPVTITFYMAYELFVWIDKWSRSLIPPQFAAKDFIPYIPGIGVIVLIAGLILIGMFTTGFIGKFFVRLGDFIVSKMPLISSIYSLLKQLFETIFSQKSQSFKEAVLIEYPRKGLWVIAF
;
A
#
# COMPACT_ATOMS: atom_id res chain seq x y z
N MET A 1 -26.61 60.69 -15.74
CA MET A 1 -27.33 59.83 -14.78
C MET A 1 -26.40 58.66 -14.42
N LYS A 2 -25.71 58.70 -13.26
CA LYS A 2 -24.72 57.68 -12.85
C LYS A 2 -25.43 56.56 -12.09
N THR A 3 -25.32 55.33 -12.59
CA THR A 3 -25.92 54.12 -12.01
C THR A 3 -25.17 53.70 -10.74
N LYS A 4 -25.92 53.58 -9.62
CA LYS A 4 -25.43 53.08 -8.33
C LYS A 4 -25.00 51.61 -8.46
N LYS A 5 -23.76 51.32 -8.08
CA LYS A 5 -23.20 49.97 -7.91
C LYS A 5 -23.77 49.38 -6.62
N THR A 6 -24.63 48.37 -6.72
CA THR A 6 -25.25 47.69 -5.59
C THR A 6 -24.21 46.84 -4.85
N GLU A 7 -23.86 47.21 -3.62
CA GLU A 7 -23.04 46.40 -2.73
C GLU A 7 -23.81 45.14 -2.32
N LYS A 8 -23.28 43.98 -2.69
CA LYS A 8 -23.84 42.66 -2.37
C LYS A 8 -23.57 42.36 -0.90
N LYS A 9 -24.51 42.73 -0.02
CA LYS A 9 -24.48 42.44 1.43
C LYS A 9 -24.56 40.93 1.63
N THR A 10 -23.42 40.25 1.80
CA THR A 10 -23.36 38.83 2.17
C THR A 10 -24.15 38.61 3.46
N SER A 11 -25.18 37.76 3.42
CA SER A 11 -26.00 37.48 4.60
C SER A 11 -25.14 36.77 5.66
N PHE A 12 -25.30 37.17 6.93
CA PHE A 12 -24.62 36.55 8.08
C PHE A 12 -24.77 35.03 8.08
N PHE A 13 -25.97 34.54 7.71
CA PHE A 13 -26.28 33.13 7.59
C PHE A 13 -25.42 32.39 6.55
N GLY A 14 -25.14 33.03 5.41
CA GLY A 14 -24.26 32.45 4.38
C GLY A 14 -22.81 32.29 4.84
N TYR A 15 -22.31 33.23 5.66
CA TYR A 15 -20.97 33.14 6.24
C TYR A 15 -20.86 31.98 7.25
N VAL A 16 -21.85 31.82 8.13
CA VAL A 16 -21.89 30.73 9.12
C VAL A 16 -21.94 29.36 8.44
N ILE A 17 -22.79 29.19 7.43
CA ILE A 17 -22.87 27.94 6.66
C ILE A 17 -21.55 27.63 5.96
N SER A 18 -20.90 28.64 5.37
CA SER A 18 -19.61 28.47 4.71
C SER A 18 -18.55 27.98 5.70
N LYS A 19 -18.47 28.58 6.89
CA LYS A 19 -17.56 28.15 7.95
C LYS A 19 -17.84 26.73 8.45
N LEU A 20 -19.10 26.37 8.65
CA LEU A 20 -19.49 25.02 9.10
C LEU A 20 -19.11 23.96 8.07
N LYS A 21 -19.35 24.23 6.78
CA LYS A 21 -18.92 23.35 5.68
C LYS A 21 -17.41 23.14 5.71
N THR A 22 -16.64 24.23 5.81
CA THR A 22 -15.17 24.14 5.88
C THR A 22 -14.71 23.27 7.04
N TYR A 23 -15.26 23.43 8.24
CA TYR A 23 -14.87 22.59 9.39
C TYR A 23 -15.26 21.11 9.20
N LEU A 24 -16.41 20.82 8.60
CA LEU A 24 -16.80 19.45 8.29
C LEU A 24 -15.87 18.81 7.26
N PHE A 25 -15.55 19.51 6.17
CA PHE A 25 -14.61 19.01 5.16
C PHE A 25 -13.22 18.82 5.72
N THR A 26 -12.72 19.77 6.53
CA THR A 26 -11.42 19.63 7.20
C THR A 26 -11.43 18.45 8.17
N GLY A 27 -12.50 18.26 8.95
CA GLY A 27 -12.64 17.14 9.87
C GLY A 27 -12.60 15.79 9.16
N ILE A 28 -13.36 15.65 8.06
CA ILE A 28 -13.33 14.45 7.22
C ILE A 28 -11.94 14.27 6.60
N LEU A 29 -11.33 15.31 6.06
CA LEU A 29 -10.03 15.21 5.39
C LEU A 29 -8.92 14.75 6.34
N VAL A 30 -8.94 15.22 7.60
CA VAL A 30 -7.96 14.86 8.62
C VAL A 30 -8.22 13.45 9.17
N THR A 31 -9.48 13.06 9.35
CA THR A 31 -9.83 11.74 9.93
C THR A 31 -9.88 10.62 8.90
N ALA A 32 -10.13 10.92 7.62
CA ALA A 32 -10.28 9.92 6.57
C ALA A 32 -9.09 8.96 6.46
N PRO A 33 -7.82 9.39 6.46
CA PRO A 33 -6.69 8.47 6.36
C PRO A 33 -6.63 7.47 7.52
N VAL A 34 -6.91 7.94 8.74
CA VAL A 34 -6.91 7.11 9.94
C VAL A 34 -8.08 6.12 9.90
N THR A 35 -9.28 6.59 9.58
CA THR A 35 -10.45 5.70 9.48
C THR A 35 -10.27 4.66 8.38
N ILE A 36 -9.74 5.03 7.22
CA ILE A 36 -9.48 4.10 6.10
C ILE A 36 -8.47 3.03 6.52
N THR A 37 -7.38 3.42 7.19
CA THR A 37 -6.36 2.46 7.64
C THR A 37 -6.92 1.48 8.68
N PHE A 38 -7.67 1.95 9.67
CA PHE A 38 -8.34 1.06 10.64
C PHE A 38 -9.37 0.14 9.98
N TYR A 39 -10.18 0.68 9.07
CA TYR A 39 -11.19 -0.11 8.35
C TYR A 39 -10.53 -1.21 7.51
N MET A 40 -9.48 -0.88 6.74
CA MET A 40 -8.73 -1.86 5.96
C MET A 40 -8.09 -2.94 6.84
N ALA A 41 -7.48 -2.55 7.96
CA ALA A 41 -6.88 -3.51 8.90
C ALA A 41 -7.93 -4.47 9.49
N TYR A 42 -9.10 -3.95 9.86
CA TYR A 42 -10.20 -4.76 10.37
C TYR A 42 -10.74 -5.74 9.31
N GLU A 43 -10.97 -5.26 8.08
CA GLU A 43 -11.49 -6.09 7.00
C GLU A 43 -10.50 -7.21 6.62
N LEU A 44 -9.20 -6.90 6.58
CA LEU A 44 -8.15 -7.91 6.38
C LEU A 44 -8.20 -8.98 7.47
N PHE A 45 -8.30 -8.58 8.75
CA PHE A 45 -8.37 -9.52 9.87
C PHE A 45 -9.58 -10.45 9.76
N VAL A 46 -10.76 -9.90 9.48
CA VAL A 46 -11.99 -10.68 9.30
C VAL A 46 -11.89 -11.62 8.10
N TRP A 47 -11.27 -11.17 7.00
CA TRP A 47 -11.06 -11.99 5.81
C TRP A 47 -10.14 -13.19 6.09
N ILE A 48 -9.03 -12.96 6.79
CA ILE A 48 -8.07 -13.99 7.19
C ILE A 48 -8.73 -14.99 8.16
N ASP A 49 -9.46 -14.50 9.16
CA ASP A 49 -10.19 -15.35 10.11
C ASP A 49 -11.22 -16.24 9.42
N LYS A 50 -11.97 -15.70 8.45
CA LYS A 50 -12.93 -16.47 7.65
C LYS A 50 -12.24 -17.54 6.80
N TRP A 51 -11.14 -17.18 6.12
CA TRP A 51 -10.37 -18.12 5.32
C TRP A 51 -9.78 -19.25 6.17
N SER A 52 -9.21 -18.91 7.32
CA SER A 52 -8.68 -19.86 8.30
C SER A 52 -9.75 -20.84 8.79
N ARG A 53 -10.95 -20.34 9.17
CA ARG A 53 -12.06 -21.21 9.59
C ARG A 53 -12.55 -22.13 8.48
N SER A 54 -12.49 -21.70 7.22
CA SER A 54 -12.86 -22.57 6.08
C SER A 54 -11.91 -23.74 5.88
N LEU A 55 -10.68 -23.67 6.40
CA LEU A 55 -9.69 -24.74 6.32
C LEU A 55 -9.80 -25.73 7.50
N ILE A 56 -10.52 -25.36 8.56
CA ILE A 56 -10.73 -26.22 9.74
C ILE A 56 -12.00 -27.06 9.51
N PRO A 57 -11.89 -28.41 9.52
CA PRO A 57 -13.06 -29.27 9.41
C PRO A 57 -14.08 -28.99 10.54
N PRO A 58 -15.40 -29.06 10.28
CA PRO A 58 -16.43 -28.73 11.27
C PRO A 58 -16.30 -29.50 12.59
N GLN A 59 -15.70 -30.70 12.57
CA GLN A 59 -15.46 -31.50 13.78
C GLN A 59 -14.52 -30.86 14.81
N PHE A 60 -13.65 -29.93 14.39
CA PHE A 60 -12.74 -29.20 15.29
C PHE A 60 -13.20 -27.77 15.56
N ALA A 61 -14.29 -27.31 14.92
CA ALA A 61 -14.89 -26.00 15.13
C ALA A 61 -15.75 -25.92 16.40
N ALA A 62 -15.77 -26.99 17.21
CA ALA A 62 -16.47 -27.03 18.48
C ALA A 62 -15.97 -25.88 19.37
N LYS A 63 -16.94 -25.04 19.75
CA LYS A 63 -16.80 -23.81 20.56
C LYS A 63 -15.99 -23.95 21.84
N ASP A 64 -15.71 -25.18 22.27
CA ASP A 64 -15.14 -25.49 23.58
C ASP A 64 -13.61 -25.60 23.57
N PHE A 65 -12.96 -25.80 22.41
CA PHE A 65 -11.49 -26.03 22.36
C PHE A 65 -10.66 -24.83 21.93
N ILE A 66 -11.23 -23.86 21.20
CA ILE A 66 -10.53 -22.67 20.75
C ILE A 66 -11.24 -21.45 21.34
N PRO A 67 -10.89 -21.00 22.56
CA PRO A 67 -11.33 -19.69 23.02
C PRO A 67 -10.99 -18.65 21.95
N TYR A 68 -11.90 -17.68 21.75
CA TYR A 68 -11.67 -16.55 20.83
C TYR A 68 -10.49 -15.73 21.38
N ILE A 69 -9.28 -16.11 21.00
CA ILE A 69 -8.06 -15.39 21.36
C ILE A 69 -7.89 -14.30 20.30
N PRO A 70 -8.18 -13.02 20.62
CA PRO A 70 -7.86 -11.92 19.70
C PRO A 70 -6.36 -11.98 19.39
N GLY A 71 -6.01 -12.20 18.11
CA GLY A 71 -4.63 -12.35 17.67
C GLY A 71 -4.32 -13.61 16.85
N ILE A 72 -5.18 -14.63 16.84
CA ILE A 72 -4.98 -15.84 16.02
C ILE A 72 -4.86 -15.49 14.53
N GLY A 73 -5.70 -14.57 14.03
CA GLY A 73 -5.61 -14.11 12.63
C GLY A 73 -4.25 -13.49 12.28
N VAL A 74 -3.59 -12.82 13.22
CA VAL A 74 -2.24 -12.26 13.00
C VAL A 74 -1.19 -13.37 12.88
N ILE A 75 -1.28 -14.39 13.73
CA ILE A 75 -0.36 -15.54 13.67
C ILE A 75 -0.53 -16.30 12.35
N VAL A 76 -1.79 -16.54 11.94
CA VAL A 76 -2.10 -17.20 10.66
C VAL A 76 -1.61 -16.36 9.48
N LEU A 77 -1.77 -15.04 9.52
CA LEU A 77 -1.24 -14.13 8.50
C LEU A 77 0.28 -14.23 8.39
N ILE A 78 0.99 -14.15 9.52
CA ILE A 78 2.45 -14.24 9.56
C ILE A 78 2.91 -15.60 9.02
N ALA A 79 2.30 -16.69 9.48
CA ALA A 79 2.60 -18.03 9.00
C ALA A 79 2.34 -18.17 7.48
N GLY A 80 1.21 -17.66 6.99
CA GLY A 80 0.88 -17.65 5.56
C GLY A 80 1.88 -16.86 4.72
N LEU A 81 2.28 -15.67 5.18
CA LEU A 81 3.29 -14.85 4.52
C LEU A 81 4.65 -15.54 4.47
N ILE A 82 5.08 -16.17 5.56
CA ILE A 82 6.33 -16.95 5.61
C ILE A 82 6.26 -18.10 4.61
N LEU A 83 5.17 -18.87 4.59
CA LEU A 83 5.00 -19.97 3.64
C LEU A 83 5.06 -19.48 2.20
N ILE A 84 4.32 -18.43 1.85
CA ILE A 84 4.35 -17.82 0.50
C ILE A 84 5.77 -17.36 0.15
N GLY A 85 6.48 -16.74 1.09
CA GLY A 85 7.87 -16.31 0.90
C GLY A 85 8.83 -17.49 0.68
N MET A 86 8.69 -18.56 1.46
CA MET A 86 9.45 -19.80 1.29
C MET A 86 9.21 -20.44 -0.07
N PHE A 87 7.95 -20.51 -0.51
CA PHE A 87 7.62 -21.00 -1.85
C PHE A 87 8.24 -20.12 -2.93
N THR A 88 8.12 -18.80 -2.80
CA THR A 88 8.60 -17.81 -3.79
C THR A 88 10.13 -17.81 -3.93
N THR A 89 10.87 -18.00 -2.85
CA THR A 89 12.35 -18.01 -2.87
C THR A 89 12.94 -19.26 -3.53
N GLY A 90 12.21 -20.37 -3.54
CA GLY A 90 12.60 -21.61 -4.22
C GLY A 90 12.58 -21.52 -5.75
N PHE A 91 13.23 -22.47 -6.42
CA PHE A 91 13.28 -22.56 -7.89
C PHE A 91 11.87 -22.65 -8.51
N ILE A 92 11.00 -23.47 -7.90
CA ILE A 92 9.62 -23.67 -8.34
C ILE A 92 8.79 -22.38 -8.18
N GLY A 93 8.94 -21.64 -7.07
CA GLY A 93 8.22 -20.37 -6.88
C GLY A 93 8.61 -19.31 -7.89
N LYS A 94 9.91 -19.16 -8.17
CA LYS A 94 10.39 -18.24 -9.22
C LYS A 94 9.79 -18.57 -10.59
N PHE A 95 9.62 -19.86 -10.89
CA PHE A 95 8.95 -20.30 -12.12
C PHE A 95 7.47 -19.90 -12.14
N PHE A 96 6.71 -20.17 -11.07
CA PHE A 96 5.30 -19.77 -10.97
C PHE A 96 5.09 -18.26 -11.04
N VAL A 97 5.94 -17.47 -10.37
CA VAL A 97 5.88 -16.01 -10.41
C VAL A 97 6.10 -15.50 -11.84
N ARG A 98 7.12 -16.01 -12.54
CA ARG A 98 7.37 -15.64 -13.95
C ARG A 98 6.25 -16.07 -14.88
N LEU A 99 5.62 -17.23 -14.63
CA LEU A 99 4.48 -17.69 -15.41
C LEU A 99 3.27 -16.77 -15.20
N GLY A 100 3.01 -16.36 -13.96
CA GLY A 100 1.97 -15.39 -13.63
C GLY A 100 2.22 -14.03 -14.28
N ASP A 101 3.44 -13.51 -14.18
CA ASP A 101 3.90 -12.30 -14.86
C ASP A 101 3.62 -12.38 -16.37
N PHE A 102 3.98 -13.50 -16.99
CA PHE A 102 3.79 -13.72 -18.42
C PHE A 102 2.31 -13.71 -18.80
N ILE A 103 1.45 -14.42 -18.07
CA ILE A 103 0.01 -14.48 -18.34
C ILE A 103 -0.61 -13.08 -18.23
N VAL A 104 -0.29 -12.34 -17.17
CA VAL A 104 -0.82 -10.98 -16.95
C VAL A 104 -0.31 -10.01 -18.01
N SER A 105 0.96 -10.14 -18.43
CA SER A 105 1.55 -9.31 -19.48
C SER A 105 0.88 -9.48 -20.85
N LYS A 106 0.21 -10.61 -21.09
CA LYS A 106 -0.54 -10.89 -22.33
C LYS A 106 -1.92 -10.26 -22.36
N MET A 107 -2.41 -9.72 -21.24
CA MET A 107 -3.70 -9.05 -21.15
C MET A 107 -3.53 -7.53 -21.33
N PRO A 108 -3.84 -6.95 -22.50
CA PRO A 108 -3.45 -5.59 -22.87
C PRO A 108 -4.01 -4.46 -21.98
N LEU A 109 -5.12 -4.69 -21.27
CA LEU A 109 -5.70 -3.73 -20.33
C LEU A 109 -5.10 -3.86 -18.92
N ILE A 110 -4.74 -5.07 -18.51
CA ILE A 110 -4.35 -5.40 -17.13
C ILE A 110 -2.83 -5.28 -16.96
N SER A 111 -2.07 -5.55 -18.02
CA SER A 111 -0.61 -5.53 -18.03
C SER A 111 -0.03 -4.20 -17.58
N SER A 112 -0.61 -3.07 -18.03
CA SER A 112 -0.15 -1.72 -17.69
C SER A 112 -0.32 -1.43 -16.20
N ILE A 113 -1.48 -1.74 -15.62
CA ILE A 113 -1.75 -1.53 -14.19
C ILE A 113 -0.85 -2.42 -13.33
N TYR A 114 -0.74 -3.70 -13.70
CA TYR A 114 0.13 -4.65 -12.98
C TYR A 114 1.60 -4.22 -12.99
N SER A 115 2.11 -3.82 -14.16
CA SER A 115 3.51 -3.42 -14.30
C SER A 115 3.83 -2.16 -13.50
N LEU A 116 2.93 -1.17 -13.49
CA LEU A 116 3.08 0.02 -12.67
C LEU A 116 3.08 -0.30 -11.18
N LEU A 117 2.14 -1.13 -10.72
CA LEU A 117 2.10 -1.55 -9.32
C LEU A 117 3.37 -2.31 -8.92
N LYS A 118 3.79 -3.28 -9.75
CA LYS A 118 5.02 -4.05 -9.53
C LYS A 118 6.24 -3.14 -9.43
N GLN A 119 6.37 -2.16 -10.33
CA GLN A 119 7.47 -1.20 -10.32
C GLN A 119 7.47 -0.31 -9.07
N LEU A 120 6.29 0.15 -8.63
CA LEU A 120 6.17 0.94 -7.40
C LEU A 120 6.63 0.12 -6.18
N PHE A 121 6.19 -1.13 -6.07
CA PHE A 121 6.64 -2.02 -4.99
C PHE A 121 8.14 -2.30 -5.07
N GLU A 122 8.66 -2.68 -6.24
CA GLU A 122 10.09 -2.91 -6.44
C GLU A 122 10.91 -1.67 -6.07
N THR A 123 10.45 -0.47 -6.42
CA THR A 123 11.14 0.79 -6.05
C THR A 123 11.15 1.01 -4.54
N ILE A 124 9.99 0.89 -3.88
CA ILE A 124 9.87 1.11 -2.42
C ILE A 124 10.73 0.09 -1.65
N PHE A 125 10.80 -1.16 -2.11
CA PHE A 125 11.58 -2.20 -1.46
C PHE A 125 13.06 -2.21 -1.86
N SER A 126 13.43 -1.73 -3.06
CA SER A 126 14.83 -1.66 -3.55
C SER A 126 15.59 -0.42 -3.08
N GLN A 127 14.90 0.63 -2.63
CA GLN A 127 15.53 1.85 -2.12
C GLN A 127 16.45 1.63 -0.90
N LYS A 128 16.52 0.43 -0.32
CA LYS A 128 17.38 0.11 0.83
C LYS A 128 18.74 -0.53 0.48
N SER A 129 19.04 -0.89 -0.77
CA SER A 129 20.26 -1.68 -1.06
C SER A 129 21.36 -1.00 -1.88
N GLN A 130 21.12 0.17 -2.49
CA GLN A 130 22.11 0.81 -3.38
C GLN A 130 22.48 2.22 -2.90
N SER A 131 22.96 2.31 -1.66
CA SER A 131 23.78 3.47 -1.29
C SER A 131 25.15 3.19 -1.91
N PHE A 132 25.51 3.93 -2.97
CA PHE A 132 26.88 4.06 -3.44
C PHE A 132 27.71 4.58 -2.27
N LYS A 133 28.31 3.66 -1.52
CA LYS A 133 29.00 3.95 -0.26
C LYS A 133 30.45 4.36 -0.46
N GLU A 134 31.00 4.14 -1.64
CA GLU A 134 32.43 4.34 -1.91
C GLU A 134 32.62 5.08 -3.22
N ALA A 135 33.13 6.30 -3.10
CA ALA A 135 33.61 7.06 -4.24
C ALA A 135 35.00 6.54 -4.64
N VAL A 136 35.18 6.19 -5.91
CA VAL A 136 36.46 5.75 -6.47
C VAL A 136 37.06 6.83 -7.37
N LEU A 137 38.37 7.01 -7.28
CA LEU A 137 39.13 7.92 -8.16
C LEU A 137 39.58 7.15 -9.39
N ILE A 138 39.13 7.59 -10.57
CA ILE A 138 39.50 7.01 -11.86
C ILE A 138 40.29 8.02 -12.70
N GLU A 139 41.33 7.55 -13.38
CA GLU A 139 42.16 8.39 -14.23
C GLU A 139 41.57 8.44 -15.65
N TYR A 140 41.13 9.62 -16.11
CA TYR A 140 40.50 9.80 -17.43
C TYR A 140 40.61 11.25 -17.92
N PRO A 141 40.84 11.55 -19.21
CA PRO A 141 41.22 10.64 -20.32
C PRO A 141 42.75 10.51 -20.51
N ARG A 142 43.58 11.22 -19.73
CA ARG A 142 45.04 11.18 -19.82
C ARG A 142 45.69 11.17 -18.44
N LYS A 143 46.94 10.68 -18.39
CA LYS A 143 47.71 10.55 -17.15
C LYS A 143 47.79 11.87 -16.38
N GLY A 144 47.57 11.82 -15.07
CA GLY A 144 47.53 12.95 -14.16
C GLY A 144 46.17 13.63 -14.01
N LEU A 145 45.10 13.13 -14.66
CA LEU A 145 43.75 13.70 -14.57
C LEU A 145 42.79 12.69 -13.92
N TRP A 146 42.40 12.99 -12.68
CA TRP A 146 41.59 12.13 -11.86
C TRP A 146 40.16 12.65 -11.73
N VAL A 147 39.19 11.75 -11.84
CA VAL A 147 37.75 12.04 -11.74
C VAL A 147 37.16 11.16 -10.65
N ILE A 148 36.24 11.73 -9.88
CA ILE A 148 35.50 11.01 -8.84
C ILE A 148 34.32 10.30 -9.50
N ALA A 149 34.28 8.98 -9.38
CA ALA A 149 33.13 8.15 -9.73
C ALA A 149 32.47 7.64 -8.43
N PHE A 150 31.15 7.49 -8.46
CA PHE A 150 30.36 7.00 -7.32
C PHE A 150 29.80 5.62 -7.65
#